data_AF-A0AAC8Q061-F1
#
_entry.id   AF-A0AAC8Q061-F1
#
_cell.length_a   1.000
_cell.length_b   1.000
_cell.length_c   1.000
_cell.angle_alpha   90.00
_cell.angle_beta   90.00
_cell.angle_gamma   90.00
#
_symmetry.space_group_name_H-M   'P 1'
#
loop_
_entity.id
_entity.type
_entity.pdbx_description
1 polymer ?
#
loop_
_entity_poly.entity_id
_entity_poly.type
_entity_poly.pdbx_seq_one_letter_code
_entity_poly.pdbx_strand_id
1 'polypeptide(L)'
;MVKWRAVAAFLGALLLPVPLVALIASHWRASLPQPVPQQAKAVVPMLSWEQRRERPTWHQPCRRGDDCDPLLACFFDRNLASLYCTDSECTTDSQCREGFVCRTLETWGGELLKRCALEGDRREGEGCQPQSKSHASACAPGLLCNEWCGRSCRPDVPESCPEGFFCPREGGPEGPSCLPTCEARGCPPGQVCIRFDQGASVCSVVHGTNCQQSPCPEAQICEPIARPAKPGSVRMRCVARPQ
;
A
#
# COMPACT_ATOMS: atom_id res chain seq x y z
N MET A 1 -5.68 -61.06 -35.91
CA MET A 1 -4.96 -61.00 -34.63
C MET A 1 -3.90 -59.91 -34.71
N VAL A 2 -4.23 -58.68 -34.30
CA VAL A 2 -3.28 -57.55 -34.32
C VAL A 2 -2.22 -57.83 -33.25
N LYS A 3 -0.95 -57.81 -33.65
CA LYS A 3 0.21 -58.13 -32.80
C LYS A 3 0.28 -57.14 -31.63
N TRP A 4 -0.30 -57.52 -30.50
CA TRP A 4 -0.32 -56.74 -29.24
C TRP A 4 1.09 -56.30 -28.78
N ARG A 5 2.12 -57.07 -29.17
CA ARG A 5 3.54 -56.73 -28.97
C ARG A 5 3.97 -55.45 -29.70
N ALA A 6 3.43 -55.16 -30.88
CA ALA A 6 3.74 -53.92 -31.62
C ALA A 6 3.08 -52.70 -30.96
N VAL A 7 1.86 -52.86 -30.44
CA VAL A 7 1.14 -51.81 -29.71
C VAL A 7 1.82 -51.49 -28.38
N ALA A 8 2.26 -52.51 -27.64
CA ALA A 8 2.99 -52.33 -26.39
C ALA A 8 4.36 -51.66 -26.60
N ALA A 9 5.08 -52.02 -27.67
CA ALA A 9 6.35 -51.39 -28.00
C ALA A 9 6.20 -49.92 -28.39
N PHE A 10 5.13 -49.59 -29.13
CA PHE A 10 4.84 -48.20 -29.53
C PHE A 10 4.44 -47.33 -28.33
N LEU A 11 3.62 -47.86 -27.40
CA LEU A 11 3.24 -47.19 -26.16
C LEU A 11 4.43 -46.99 -25.22
N GLY A 12 5.31 -47.98 -25.08
CA GLY A 12 6.54 -47.87 -24.31
C GLY A 12 7.48 -46.79 -24.85
N ALA A 13 7.64 -46.73 -26.18
CA ALA A 13 8.45 -45.70 -26.83
C ALA A 13 7.87 -44.28 -26.69
N LEU A 14 6.54 -44.15 -26.63
CA LEU A 14 5.87 -42.86 -26.47
C LEU A 14 5.89 -42.32 -25.03
N LEU A 15 5.89 -43.21 -24.03
CA LEU A 15 5.85 -42.85 -22.60
C LEU A 15 7.23 -42.60 -21.98
N LEU A 16 8.29 -43.17 -22.56
CA LEU A 16 9.68 -43.00 -22.10
C LEU A 16 10.23 -41.56 -22.11
N PRO A 17 9.89 -40.67 -23.06
CA PRO A 17 10.39 -39.29 -23.03
C PRO A 17 9.67 -38.41 -22.00
N VAL A 18 8.47 -38.80 -21.52
CA VAL A 18 7.67 -38.00 -20.58
C VAL A 18 8.40 -37.68 -19.27
N PRO A 19 9.00 -38.65 -18.55
CA PRO A 19 9.75 -38.33 -17.32
C PRO A 19 10.99 -37.49 -17.60
N LEU A 20 11.62 -37.66 -18.77
CA LEU A 20 12.79 -36.88 -19.15
C LEU A 20 12.42 -35.42 -19.43
N VAL A 21 11.33 -35.18 -20.16
CA VAL A 21 10.78 -33.84 -20.40
C VAL A 21 10.31 -33.20 -19.10
N ALA A 22 9.72 -33.97 -18.17
CA ALA A 22 9.32 -33.47 -16.85
C ALA A 22 10.52 -33.06 -15.99
N LEU A 23 11.60 -33.84 -15.99
CA LEU A 23 12.84 -33.51 -15.28
C LEU A 23 13.50 -32.27 -15.88
N ILE A 24 13.61 -32.18 -17.21
CA ILE A 24 14.13 -31.00 -17.91
C ILE A 24 13.25 -29.78 -17.59
N ALA A 25 11.93 -29.88 -17.70
CA ALA A 25 11.02 -28.78 -17.38
C ALA A 25 11.11 -28.35 -15.89
N SER A 26 11.33 -29.28 -14.97
CA SER A 26 11.52 -28.96 -13.54
C SER A 26 12.84 -28.22 -13.29
N HIS A 27 13.90 -28.60 -13.98
CA HIS A 27 15.20 -27.93 -13.85
C HIS A 27 15.17 -26.53 -14.48
N TRP A 28 14.52 -26.39 -15.64
CA TRP A 28 14.31 -25.09 -16.27
C TRP A 28 13.39 -24.18 -15.44
N ARG A 29 12.37 -24.71 -14.76
CA ARG A 29 11.56 -23.93 -13.80
C ARG A 29 12.33 -23.49 -12.56
N ALA A 30 13.28 -24.29 -12.08
CA ALA A 30 14.16 -23.89 -10.98
C ALA A 30 15.18 -22.82 -11.40
N SER A 31 15.49 -22.73 -12.70
CA SER A 31 16.37 -21.72 -13.30
C SER A 31 15.64 -20.47 -13.81
N LEU A 32 14.30 -20.47 -13.84
CA LEU A 32 13.59 -19.21 -13.98
C LEU A 32 13.92 -18.40 -12.72
N PRO A 33 14.47 -17.18 -12.88
CA PRO A 33 14.57 -16.27 -11.76
C PRO A 33 13.19 -16.24 -11.12
N GLN A 34 13.10 -16.60 -9.84
CA GLN A 34 11.92 -16.21 -9.08
C GLN A 34 11.76 -14.71 -9.34
N PRO A 35 10.54 -14.21 -9.60
CA PRO A 35 10.32 -12.78 -9.63
C PRO A 35 10.90 -12.25 -8.33
N VAL A 36 12.07 -11.62 -8.43
CA VAL A 36 12.70 -10.95 -7.31
C VAL A 36 11.60 -10.04 -6.79
N PRO A 37 11.22 -10.12 -5.50
CA PRO A 37 10.30 -9.14 -4.93
C PRO A 37 10.85 -7.79 -5.38
N GLN A 38 10.05 -7.00 -6.11
CA GLN A 38 10.43 -5.68 -6.63
C GLN A 38 11.42 -5.05 -5.65
N GLN A 39 12.68 -4.82 -6.10
CA GLN A 39 13.78 -4.35 -5.25
C GLN A 39 13.21 -3.45 -4.15
N ALA A 40 13.17 -3.96 -2.91
CA ALA A 40 12.52 -3.26 -1.82
C ALA A 40 13.09 -1.83 -1.83
N LYS A 41 12.23 -0.85 -2.14
CA LYS A 41 12.67 0.51 -2.41
C LYS A 41 13.54 0.94 -1.24
N ALA A 42 14.78 1.33 -1.52
CA ALA A 42 15.75 1.58 -0.45
C ALA A 42 15.24 2.71 0.44
N VAL A 43 15.26 2.48 1.75
CA VAL A 43 14.90 3.51 2.73
C VAL A 43 16.07 4.51 2.82
N VAL A 44 15.79 5.78 2.56
CA VAL A 44 16.72 6.90 2.74
C VAL A 44 17.23 6.88 4.19
N PRO A 45 18.54 6.88 4.43
CA PRO A 45 19.08 6.75 5.78
C PRO A 45 18.80 8.00 6.63
N MET A 46 18.96 7.89 7.95
CA MET A 46 19.06 9.04 8.83
C MET A 46 20.51 9.52 8.83
N LEU A 47 20.75 10.75 8.35
CA LEU A 47 22.09 11.31 8.20
C LEU A 47 22.54 12.02 9.48
N SER A 48 23.85 11.99 9.72
CA SER A 48 24.47 12.81 10.76
C SER A 48 24.46 14.30 10.37
N TRP A 49 24.69 15.17 11.35
CA TRP A 49 24.82 16.61 11.09
C TRP A 49 25.95 16.93 10.09
N GLU A 50 27.10 16.24 10.20
CA GLU A 50 28.23 16.43 9.28
C GLU A 50 27.85 16.03 7.85
N GLN A 51 27.21 14.88 7.70
CA GLN A 51 26.68 14.42 6.41
C GLN A 51 25.68 15.42 5.80
N ARG A 52 24.77 15.97 6.60
CA ARG A 52 23.81 16.98 6.13
C ARG A 52 24.51 18.24 5.63
N ARG A 53 25.57 18.69 6.31
CA ARG A 53 26.35 19.87 5.89
C ARG A 53 27.08 19.68 4.57
N GLU A 54 27.42 18.44 4.22
CA GLU A 54 28.04 18.09 2.93
C GLU A 54 27.05 18.05 1.76
N ARG A 55 25.74 18.26 2.02
CA ARG A 55 24.66 18.17 1.03
C ARG A 55 23.99 19.53 0.86
N PRO A 56 24.41 20.34 -0.14
CA PRO A 56 23.86 21.67 -0.37
C PRO A 56 22.34 21.71 -0.57
N THR A 57 21.75 20.64 -1.08
CA THR A 57 20.29 20.56 -1.32
C THR A 57 19.49 20.24 -0.06
N TRP A 58 20.11 19.89 1.07
CA TRP A 58 19.37 19.57 2.29
C TRP A 58 18.49 20.74 2.73
N HIS A 59 17.19 20.46 2.94
CA HIS A 59 16.13 21.44 3.20
C HIS A 59 15.91 22.49 2.10
N GLN A 60 16.44 22.30 0.90
CA GLN A 60 16.11 23.12 -0.26
C GLN A 60 14.82 22.63 -0.94
N PRO A 61 14.05 23.54 -1.56
CA PRO A 61 12.87 23.17 -2.34
C PRO A 61 13.21 22.22 -3.49
N CYS A 62 12.32 21.26 -3.77
CA CYS A 62 12.47 20.30 -4.86
C CYS A 62 11.14 20.09 -5.59
N ARG A 63 11.19 19.48 -6.78
CA ARG A 63 10.00 19.03 -7.53
C ARG A 63 10.00 17.51 -7.71
N ARG A 64 11.18 16.90 -7.79
CA ARG A 64 11.40 15.47 -7.99
C ARG A 64 12.65 14.99 -7.24
N GLY A 65 12.81 13.67 -7.12
CA GLY A 65 13.95 13.06 -6.42
C GLY A 65 15.31 13.49 -6.98
N ASP A 66 15.44 13.60 -8.30
CA ASP A 66 16.69 14.01 -8.98
C ASP A 66 17.14 15.44 -8.68
N ASP A 67 16.29 16.27 -8.06
CA ASP A 67 16.67 17.61 -7.62
C ASP A 67 17.48 17.59 -6.31
N CYS A 68 17.57 16.42 -5.65
CA CYS A 68 18.20 16.23 -4.35
C CYS A 68 19.57 15.53 -4.44
N ASP A 69 20.48 15.89 -3.55
CA ASP A 69 21.78 15.21 -3.43
C ASP A 69 21.61 13.73 -3.05
N PRO A 70 22.60 12.85 -3.35
CA PRO A 70 22.54 11.45 -2.96
C PRO A 70 22.24 11.24 -1.47
N LEU A 71 21.39 10.24 -1.20
CA LEU A 71 20.87 9.90 0.14
C LEU A 71 19.90 10.94 0.73
N LEU A 72 19.32 11.79 -0.11
CA LEU A 72 18.13 12.59 0.21
C LEU A 72 16.98 12.17 -0.71
N ALA A 73 15.75 12.49 -0.31
CA ALA A 73 14.57 12.37 -1.17
C ALA A 73 13.73 13.65 -1.15
N CYS A 74 13.00 13.87 -2.24
CA CYS A 74 12.09 15.00 -2.36
C CYS A 74 10.78 14.69 -1.63
N PHE A 75 10.61 15.28 -0.45
CA PHE A 75 9.55 14.94 0.48
C PHE A 75 8.47 16.02 0.54
N PHE A 76 7.19 15.64 0.42
CA PHE A 76 6.06 16.54 0.60
C PHE A 76 5.61 16.57 2.05
N ASP A 77 5.98 17.63 2.76
CA ASP A 77 5.51 17.84 4.13
C ASP A 77 4.14 18.50 4.10
N ARG A 78 3.10 17.71 4.41
CA ARG A 78 1.72 18.20 4.52
C ARG A 78 1.57 19.31 5.55
N ASN A 79 2.50 19.40 6.50
CA ASN A 79 2.44 20.42 7.53
C ASN A 79 2.87 21.79 7.04
N LEU A 80 3.88 21.81 6.19
CA LEU A 80 4.40 23.02 5.56
C LEU A 80 3.74 23.30 4.20
N ALA A 81 3.01 22.32 3.66
CA ALA A 81 2.46 22.33 2.31
C ALA A 81 3.55 22.60 1.25
N SER A 82 4.75 22.04 1.45
CA SER A 82 5.91 22.25 0.57
C SER A 82 6.68 20.96 0.32
N LEU A 83 7.39 20.93 -0.82
CA LEU A 83 8.32 19.88 -1.21
C LEU A 83 9.75 20.34 -0.88
N TYR A 84 10.52 19.52 -0.18
CA TYR A 84 11.95 19.80 0.07
C TYR A 84 12.78 18.52 0.17
N CYS A 85 14.08 18.63 -0.12
CA CYS A 85 15.01 17.51 0.00
C CYS A 85 15.34 17.22 1.46
N THR A 86 15.18 15.98 1.88
CA THR A 86 15.41 15.57 3.28
C THR A 86 15.84 14.11 3.39
N ASP A 87 16.38 13.76 4.55
CA ASP A 87 16.74 12.41 4.97
C ASP A 87 15.70 11.83 5.96
N SER A 88 15.92 10.60 6.43
CA SER A 88 15.07 10.07 7.52
C SER A 88 15.30 10.85 8.83
N GLU A 89 14.24 11.05 9.58
CA GLU A 89 14.27 11.72 10.90
C GLU A 89 14.57 10.73 12.04
N CYS A 90 14.22 9.46 11.85
CA CYS A 90 14.34 8.42 12.85
C CYS A 90 14.69 7.07 12.21
N THR A 91 15.17 6.16 13.02
CA THR A 91 15.39 4.74 12.68
C THR A 91 14.55 3.82 13.56
N THR A 92 14.27 4.24 14.79
CA THR A 92 13.52 3.54 15.85
C THR A 92 12.61 4.51 16.61
N ASP A 93 11.59 3.97 17.27
CA ASP A 93 10.61 4.76 18.03
C ASP A 93 11.23 5.54 19.19
N SER A 94 12.31 5.03 19.81
CA SER A 94 13.00 5.71 20.92
C SER A 94 13.67 7.03 20.52
N GLN A 95 13.81 7.31 19.23
CA GLN A 95 14.32 8.59 18.72
C GLN A 95 13.21 9.63 18.53
N CYS A 96 11.96 9.21 18.58
CA CYS A 96 10.80 10.08 18.51
C CYS A 96 10.42 10.58 19.91
N ARG A 97 9.74 11.72 19.95
CA ARG A 97 9.17 12.26 21.19
C ARG A 97 8.02 11.39 21.68
N GLU A 98 7.67 11.49 22.97
CA GLU A 98 6.51 10.80 23.52
C GLU A 98 5.24 11.09 22.70
N GLY A 99 4.46 10.05 22.41
CA GLY A 99 3.29 10.12 21.53
C GLY A 99 3.61 10.10 20.03
N PHE A 100 4.87 9.90 19.64
CA PHE A 100 5.29 9.73 18.26
C PHE A 100 6.01 8.39 18.05
N VAL A 101 5.86 7.82 16.87
CA VAL A 101 6.44 6.55 16.45
C VAL A 101 7.13 6.70 15.10
N CYS A 102 8.17 5.90 14.87
CA CYS A 102 8.99 6.00 13.68
C CYS A 102 8.36 5.21 12.52
N ARG A 103 7.73 5.93 11.59
CA ARG A 103 6.96 5.36 10.48
C ARG A 103 7.68 5.51 9.15
N THR A 104 7.59 4.48 8.31
CA THR A 104 8.07 4.55 6.93
C THR A 104 7.02 5.18 6.03
N LEU A 105 7.42 6.15 5.23
CA LEU A 105 6.58 6.88 4.30
C LEU A 105 7.18 6.82 2.91
N GLU A 106 6.32 6.79 1.90
CA GLU A 106 6.72 6.89 0.50
C GLU A 106 6.62 8.34 0.03
N THR A 107 7.69 8.83 -0.60
CA THR A 107 7.73 10.14 -1.25
C THR A 107 7.00 10.09 -2.60
N TRP A 108 6.78 11.25 -3.22
CA TRP A 108 6.23 11.27 -4.58
C TRP A 108 7.20 10.74 -5.64
N GLY A 109 8.52 10.75 -5.36
CA GLY A 109 9.53 10.12 -6.20
C GLY A 109 9.59 8.59 -6.04
N GLY A 110 8.85 8.05 -5.07
CA GLY A 110 8.82 6.64 -4.75
C GLY A 110 9.92 6.20 -3.79
N GLU A 111 10.84 7.07 -3.37
CA GLU A 111 11.78 6.75 -2.30
C GLU A 111 11.03 6.53 -0.98
N LEU A 112 11.61 5.72 -0.09
CA LEU A 112 11.06 5.51 1.25
C LEU A 112 11.90 6.29 2.26
N LEU A 113 11.26 6.95 3.22
CA LEU A 113 11.96 7.59 4.33
C LEU A 113 11.19 7.40 5.63
N LYS A 114 11.89 7.51 6.77
CA LYS A 114 11.30 7.34 8.09
C LYS A 114 11.10 8.68 8.76
N ARG A 115 9.90 8.93 9.28
CA ARG A 115 9.55 10.15 10.04
C ARG A 115 8.90 9.79 11.36
N CYS A 116 9.04 10.66 12.34
CA CYS A 116 8.26 10.56 13.56
C CYS A 116 6.82 10.99 13.28
N ALA A 117 5.90 10.02 13.24
CA ALA A 117 4.47 10.26 13.04
C ALA A 117 3.74 10.25 14.38
N LEU A 118 2.75 11.12 14.52
CA LEU A 118 1.91 11.23 15.72
C LEU A 118 1.04 9.97 15.88
N GLU A 119 0.98 9.41 17.09
CA GLU A 119 -0.04 8.45 17.48
C GLU A 119 -1.32 9.20 17.90
N GLY A 120 -2.48 8.71 17.47
CA GLY A 120 -3.75 9.40 17.65
C GLY A 120 -4.83 8.56 18.30
N ASP A 121 -6.08 8.92 18.01
CA ASP A 121 -7.26 8.32 18.62
C ASP A 121 -8.06 7.46 17.63
N ARG A 122 -7.65 7.42 16.35
CA ARG A 122 -8.40 6.75 15.29
C ARG A 122 -8.31 5.25 15.43
N ARG A 123 -9.46 4.61 15.38
CA ARG A 123 -9.62 3.17 15.58
C ARG A 123 -9.42 2.43 14.26
N GLU A 124 -9.21 1.13 14.39
CA GLU A 124 -9.13 0.24 13.24
C GLU A 124 -10.39 0.35 12.34
N GLY A 125 -10.17 0.49 11.03
CA GLY A 125 -11.21 0.73 10.03
C GLY A 125 -11.58 2.20 9.82
N GLU A 126 -11.01 3.12 10.60
CA GLU A 126 -11.23 4.55 10.40
C GLU A 126 -10.18 5.17 9.47
N GLY A 127 -10.61 6.13 8.64
CA GLY A 127 -9.68 6.85 7.74
C GLY A 127 -8.67 7.70 8.53
N CYS A 128 -7.44 7.81 8.03
CA CYS A 128 -6.32 8.44 8.71
C CYS A 128 -5.46 9.32 7.80
N GLN A 129 -4.45 9.99 8.37
CA GLN A 129 -3.44 10.71 7.60
C GLN A 129 -2.04 10.31 8.10
N PRO A 130 -1.13 9.79 7.24
CA PRO A 130 0.18 9.26 7.65
C PRO A 130 1.10 10.26 8.39
N GLN A 131 0.86 11.55 8.23
CA GLN A 131 1.56 12.63 8.95
C GLN A 131 0.56 13.64 9.53
N SER A 132 -0.33 13.15 10.39
CA SER A 132 -1.33 14.02 10.99
C SER A 132 -0.72 15.01 11.99
N LYS A 133 -1.27 16.24 12.02
CA LYS A 133 -1.01 17.24 13.07
C LYS A 133 -1.83 17.03 14.34
N SER A 134 -2.85 16.17 14.30
CA SER A 134 -3.84 16.05 15.36
C SER A 134 -4.09 14.59 15.71
N HIS A 135 -4.20 14.28 16.99
CA HIS A 135 -4.59 12.94 17.46
C HIS A 135 -5.90 12.45 16.82
N ALA A 136 -6.88 13.34 16.61
CA ALA A 136 -8.16 13.04 15.97
C ALA A 136 -8.08 12.59 14.49
N SER A 137 -6.91 12.63 13.85
CA SER A 137 -6.70 12.18 12.46
C SER A 137 -5.51 11.21 12.31
N ALA A 138 -4.87 10.86 13.43
CA ALA A 138 -3.81 9.85 13.51
C ALA A 138 -4.35 8.54 14.09
N CYS A 139 -3.73 7.43 13.70
CA CYS A 139 -4.12 6.10 14.18
C CYS A 139 -3.69 5.87 15.62
N ALA A 140 -4.51 5.12 16.36
CA ALA A 140 -4.20 4.66 17.70
C ALA A 140 -2.91 3.84 17.76
N PRO A 141 -2.27 3.76 18.94
CA PRO A 141 -1.04 3.00 19.10
C PRO A 141 -1.13 1.57 18.54
N GLY A 142 -0.08 1.17 17.82
CA GLY A 142 0.01 -0.15 17.18
C GLY A 142 -0.73 -0.31 15.84
N LEU A 143 -1.43 0.72 15.35
CA LEU A 143 -2.08 0.70 14.04
C LEU A 143 -1.22 1.42 12.98
N LEU A 144 -1.21 0.86 11.77
CA LEU A 144 -0.60 1.47 10.57
C LEU A 144 -1.62 2.35 9.85
N CYS A 145 -1.16 3.44 9.24
CA CYS A 145 -1.99 4.32 8.42
C CYS A 145 -1.73 4.11 6.92
N ASN A 146 -2.58 3.32 6.28
CA ASN A 146 -2.58 3.09 4.83
C ASN A 146 -3.90 3.61 4.25
N GLU A 147 -4.13 4.93 4.33
CA GLU A 147 -5.43 5.63 4.17
C GLU A 147 -6.48 5.28 5.24
N TRP A 148 -6.42 4.05 5.76
CA TRP A 148 -7.21 3.53 6.86
C TRP A 148 -6.30 3.04 7.97
N CYS A 149 -6.71 3.23 9.22
CA CYS A 149 -6.04 2.63 10.36
C CYS A 149 -6.29 1.13 10.37
N GLY A 150 -5.22 0.34 10.41
CA GLY A 150 -5.31 -1.11 10.47
C GLY A 150 -4.12 -1.71 11.17
N ARG A 151 -4.32 -2.83 11.88
CA ARG A 151 -3.18 -3.61 12.39
C ARG A 151 -2.42 -4.24 11.23
N SER A 152 -1.13 -4.47 11.40
CA SER A 152 -0.35 -5.26 10.44
C SER A 152 -0.95 -6.65 10.27
N CYS A 153 -0.94 -7.16 9.05
CA CYS A 153 -1.53 -8.45 8.73
C CYS A 153 -0.62 -9.26 7.80
N ARG A 154 -0.97 -10.54 7.58
CA ARG A 154 -0.25 -11.41 6.64
C ARG A 154 -1.23 -11.92 5.60
N PRO A 155 -1.04 -11.63 4.30
CA PRO A 155 -1.99 -12.02 3.26
C PRO A 155 -2.23 -13.52 3.19
N ASP A 156 -1.21 -14.31 3.53
CA ASP A 156 -1.25 -15.78 3.53
C ASP A 156 -1.93 -16.37 4.78
N VAL A 157 -2.31 -15.53 5.75
CA VAL A 157 -2.97 -15.93 7.00
C VAL A 157 -4.34 -15.24 7.08
N PRO A 158 -5.41 -15.90 6.61
CA PRO A 158 -6.75 -15.31 6.55
C PRO A 158 -7.26 -14.79 7.91
N GLU A 159 -6.88 -15.46 9.00
CA GLU A 159 -7.27 -15.09 10.37
C GLU A 159 -6.45 -13.92 10.95
N SER A 160 -5.54 -13.33 10.18
CA SER A 160 -4.74 -12.18 10.65
C SER A 160 -5.57 -10.90 10.82
N CYS A 161 -6.73 -10.83 10.17
CA CYS A 161 -7.67 -9.70 10.29
C CYS A 161 -8.97 -10.11 10.99
N PRO A 162 -9.55 -9.22 11.81
CA PRO A 162 -10.84 -9.45 12.43
C PRO A 162 -11.99 -9.45 11.40
N GLU A 163 -13.16 -9.92 11.81
CA GLU A 163 -14.34 -9.93 10.95
C GLU A 163 -14.70 -8.53 10.43
N GLY A 164 -15.03 -8.44 9.14
CA GLY A 164 -15.29 -7.15 8.46
C GLY A 164 -14.03 -6.46 7.96
N PHE A 165 -12.89 -7.14 8.01
CA PHE A 165 -11.62 -6.67 7.45
C PHE A 165 -11.00 -7.74 6.57
N PHE A 166 -10.12 -7.31 5.67
CA PHE A 166 -9.29 -8.20 4.87
C PHE A 166 -7.84 -7.72 4.86
N CYS A 167 -6.92 -8.65 4.62
CA CYS A 167 -5.51 -8.33 4.43
C CYS A 167 -5.22 -8.22 2.92
N PRO A 168 -4.94 -7.03 2.38
CA PRO A 168 -4.57 -6.89 0.97
C PRO A 168 -3.21 -7.54 0.72
N ARG A 169 -2.98 -8.07 -0.49
CA ARG A 169 -1.68 -8.65 -0.87
C ARG A 169 -0.58 -7.59 -0.93
N GLU A 170 -0.93 -6.44 -1.49
CA GLU A 170 -0.09 -5.25 -1.53
C GLU A 170 -0.43 -4.36 -0.35
N GLY A 171 0.55 -3.67 0.21
CA GLY A 171 0.37 -2.78 1.35
C GLY A 171 1.13 -1.47 1.16
N GLY A 172 1.04 -0.61 2.17
CA GLY A 172 1.86 0.60 2.20
C GLY A 172 3.34 0.31 2.49
N PRO A 173 4.13 1.38 2.71
CA PRO A 173 5.57 1.28 2.94
C PRO A 173 5.98 0.42 4.15
N GLU A 174 5.10 0.27 5.13
CA GLU A 174 5.30 -0.57 6.32
C GLU A 174 4.71 -1.98 6.18
N GLY A 175 4.27 -2.34 4.97
CA GLY A 175 3.63 -3.61 4.67
C GLY A 175 2.10 -3.55 4.74
N PRO A 176 1.44 -4.72 4.55
CA PRO A 176 -0.01 -4.81 4.52
C PRO A 176 -0.62 -4.63 5.92
N SER A 177 -1.76 -3.94 5.95
CA SER A 177 -2.58 -3.73 7.15
C SER A 177 -4.03 -4.13 6.88
N CYS A 178 -4.76 -4.50 7.92
CA CYS A 178 -6.17 -4.84 7.79
C CYS A 178 -6.99 -3.65 7.29
N LEU A 179 -7.62 -3.82 6.13
CA LEU A 179 -8.49 -2.81 5.52
C LEU A 179 -9.96 -3.18 5.73
N PRO A 180 -10.85 -2.19 5.96
CA PRO A 180 -12.27 -2.46 6.19
C PRO A 180 -12.95 -2.97 4.92
N THR A 181 -13.96 -3.83 5.08
CA THR A 181 -14.85 -4.26 3.99
C THR A 181 -16.30 -4.40 4.43
N CYS A 182 -17.22 -3.89 3.62
CA CYS A 182 -18.67 -4.01 3.82
C CYS A 182 -19.35 -4.97 2.82
N GLU A 183 -18.61 -5.58 1.89
CA GLU A 183 -19.20 -6.30 0.77
C GLU A 183 -20.02 -7.54 1.18
N ALA A 184 -19.52 -8.30 2.14
CA ALA A 184 -20.20 -9.51 2.62
C ALA A 184 -21.32 -9.22 3.63
N ARG A 185 -21.19 -8.13 4.40
CA ARG A 185 -22.07 -7.81 5.52
C ARG A 185 -23.23 -6.88 5.14
N GLY A 186 -23.09 -6.16 4.03
CA GLY A 186 -23.98 -5.07 3.67
C GLY A 186 -23.84 -3.90 4.65
N CYS A 187 -24.64 -2.86 4.41
CA CYS A 187 -24.62 -1.64 5.21
C CYS A 187 -25.92 -1.42 5.98
N PRO A 188 -25.85 -0.73 7.13
CA PRO A 188 -27.04 -0.31 7.85
C PRO A 188 -27.99 0.54 6.98
N PRO A 189 -29.29 0.62 7.31
CA PRO A 189 -30.24 1.45 6.59
C PRO A 189 -29.76 2.89 6.43
N GLY A 190 -29.91 3.43 5.21
CA GLY A 190 -29.47 4.80 4.87
C GLY A 190 -27.99 4.93 4.52
N GLN A 191 -27.22 3.84 4.55
CA GLN A 191 -25.83 3.82 4.10
C GLN A 191 -25.66 2.88 2.90
N VAL A 192 -24.63 3.16 2.09
CA VAL A 192 -24.25 2.34 0.95
C VAL A 192 -22.81 1.87 1.15
N CYS A 193 -22.50 0.67 0.65
CA CYS A 193 -21.14 0.15 0.66
C CYS A 193 -20.34 0.82 -0.46
N ILE A 194 -19.38 1.67 -0.08
CA ILE A 194 -18.58 2.47 -1.02
C ILE A 194 -17.17 1.89 -1.09
N ARG A 195 -16.73 1.61 -2.31
CA ARG A 195 -15.39 1.08 -2.59
C ARG A 195 -14.38 2.20 -2.68
N PHE A 196 -13.18 1.95 -2.20
CA PHE A 196 -12.03 2.83 -2.29
C PHE A 196 -10.89 2.08 -2.96
N ASP A 197 -9.79 2.78 -3.20
CA ASP A 197 -8.56 2.17 -3.70
C ASP A 197 -8.05 1.10 -2.73
N GLN A 198 -7.19 0.21 -3.23
CA GLN A 198 -6.66 -0.95 -2.49
C GLN A 198 -7.75 -1.96 -2.04
N GLY A 199 -8.97 -1.83 -2.55
CA GLY A 199 -10.08 -2.75 -2.29
C GLY A 199 -10.82 -2.49 -0.97
N ALA A 200 -10.44 -1.47 -0.21
CA ALA A 200 -11.16 -1.08 1.00
C ALA A 200 -12.60 -0.72 0.66
N SER A 201 -13.54 -1.08 1.53
CA SER A 201 -14.93 -0.62 1.40
C SER A 201 -15.53 -0.32 2.76
N VAL A 202 -16.26 0.79 2.84
CA VAL A 202 -16.92 1.22 4.08
C VAL A 202 -18.36 1.60 3.83
N CYS A 203 -19.18 1.38 4.86
CA CYS A 203 -20.54 1.88 4.88
C CYS A 203 -20.51 3.39 5.12
N SER A 204 -21.16 4.13 4.24
CA SER A 204 -21.19 5.59 4.31
C SER A 204 -22.47 6.17 3.72
N VAL A 205 -22.83 7.35 4.22
CA VAL A 205 -23.82 8.22 3.59
C VAL A 205 -23.15 8.95 2.43
N VAL A 206 -23.71 8.79 1.23
CA VAL A 206 -23.17 9.43 0.02
C VAL A 206 -23.73 10.83 -0.12
N HIS A 207 -22.83 11.81 -0.27
CA HIS A 207 -23.17 13.17 -0.64
C HIS A 207 -22.74 13.44 -2.09
N GLY A 208 -23.70 13.86 -2.93
CA GLY A 208 -23.48 14.06 -4.36
C GLY A 208 -23.96 12.87 -5.20
N THR A 209 -23.48 12.78 -6.44
CA THR A 209 -23.83 11.68 -7.34
C THR A 209 -23.02 10.44 -6.97
N ASN A 210 -23.69 9.34 -6.63
CA ASN A 210 -23.04 8.06 -6.40
C ASN A 210 -22.50 7.51 -7.73
N CYS A 211 -21.27 7.90 -8.07
CA CYS A 211 -20.67 7.54 -9.35
C CYS A 211 -20.21 6.07 -9.46
N GLN A 212 -20.30 5.30 -8.37
CA GLN A 212 -20.09 3.85 -8.40
C GLN A 212 -21.36 3.08 -8.78
N GLN A 213 -22.52 3.68 -8.53
CA GLN A 213 -23.82 3.14 -8.96
C GLN A 213 -24.25 3.71 -10.32
N SER A 214 -23.97 4.99 -10.55
CA SER A 214 -24.27 5.69 -11.81
C SER A 214 -22.95 6.11 -12.47
N PRO A 215 -22.46 5.37 -13.47
CA PRO A 215 -21.12 5.59 -14.00
C PRO A 215 -20.94 7.01 -14.54
N CYS A 216 -19.73 7.54 -14.37
CA CYS A 216 -19.36 8.85 -14.89
C CYS A 216 -19.38 8.88 -16.43
N PRO A 217 -19.58 10.06 -17.03
CA PRO A 217 -19.41 10.26 -18.47
C PRO A 217 -18.04 9.80 -18.97
N GLU A 218 -17.93 9.56 -20.27
CA GLU A 218 -16.64 9.22 -20.91
C GLU A 218 -15.57 10.28 -20.57
N ALA A 219 -14.32 9.82 -20.42
CA ALA A 219 -13.16 10.61 -19.96
C ALA A 219 -13.18 11.12 -18.50
N GLN A 220 -14.18 10.73 -17.69
CA GLN A 220 -14.19 11.02 -16.25
C GLN A 220 -13.93 9.75 -15.42
N ILE A 221 -13.49 9.94 -14.17
CA ILE A 221 -13.36 8.89 -13.16
C ILE A 221 -14.18 9.26 -11.93
N CYS A 222 -14.67 8.22 -11.25
CA CYS A 222 -15.38 8.38 -10.00
C CYS A 222 -14.36 8.60 -8.87
N GLU A 223 -14.43 9.75 -8.21
CA GLU A 223 -13.56 10.08 -7.08
C GLU A 223 -14.38 10.04 -5.78
N PRO A 224 -14.23 8.98 -4.97
CA PRO A 224 -14.78 8.93 -3.62
C PRO A 224 -13.87 9.69 -2.65
N ILE A 225 -14.38 10.77 -2.05
CA ILE A 225 -13.64 11.60 -1.11
C ILE A 225 -14.17 11.34 0.30
N ALA A 226 -13.47 10.45 1.03
CA ALA A 226 -13.65 10.29 2.47
C ALA A 226 -12.80 11.33 3.20
N ARG A 227 -13.36 11.98 4.24
CA ARG A 227 -12.61 12.89 5.10
C ARG A 227 -12.41 12.22 6.45
N PRO A 228 -11.16 12.03 6.92
CA PRO A 228 -10.88 11.47 8.25
C PRO A 228 -11.68 12.16 9.35
N ALA A 229 -11.81 13.49 9.29
CA ALA A 229 -12.57 14.30 10.25
C ALA A 229 -14.11 14.12 10.21
N LYS A 230 -14.67 13.38 9.24
CA LYS A 230 -16.11 13.12 9.12
C LYS A 230 -16.36 11.64 8.78
N PRO A 231 -16.13 10.71 9.72
CA PRO A 231 -16.33 9.28 9.51
C PRO A 231 -17.79 8.97 9.13
N GLY A 232 -18.00 7.92 8.33
CA GLY A 232 -19.32 7.50 7.88
C GLY A 232 -19.97 8.38 6.81
N SER A 233 -19.24 9.39 6.29
CA SER A 233 -19.69 10.23 5.20
C SER A 233 -18.66 10.26 4.07
N VAL A 234 -19.15 10.15 2.83
CA VAL A 234 -18.32 10.26 1.63
C VAL A 234 -18.93 11.25 0.68
N ARG A 235 -18.10 12.12 0.09
CA ARG A 235 -18.53 12.93 -1.05
C ARG A 235 -18.07 12.24 -2.31
N MET A 236 -18.96 12.05 -3.27
CA MET A 236 -18.63 11.44 -4.55
C MET A 236 -18.83 12.46 -5.67
N ARG A 237 -17.90 12.47 -6.62
CA ARG A 237 -17.98 13.30 -7.82
C ARG A 237 -17.27 12.62 -8.99
N CYS A 238 -17.70 12.98 -10.19
CA CYS A 238 -16.97 12.66 -11.41
C CYS A 238 -15.95 13.76 -11.67
N VAL A 239 -14.69 13.38 -11.88
CA VAL A 239 -13.60 14.29 -12.22
C VAL A 239 -12.97 13.88 -13.53
N ALA A 240 -12.42 14.84 -14.28
CA ALA A 240 -11.65 14.53 -15.48
C ALA A 240 -10.49 13.60 -15.13
N ARG A 241 -10.19 12.64 -16.01
CA ARG A 241 -9.01 11.78 -15.85
C ARG A 241 -7.74 12.65 -15.77
N PRO A 242 -6.85 12.40 -14.78
CA PRO A 242 -5.50 12.96 -14.82
C PRO A 242 -4.83 12.55 -16.14
N GLN A 243 -4.20 13.52 -16.81
CA GLN A 243 -3.39 13.28 -18.02
C GLN A 243 -2.02 12.73 -17.65
#